data_AF-A0A177P927-F1
#
_entry.id   AF-A0A177P927-F1
#
_cell.length_a   1.000
_cell.length_b   1.000
_cell.length_c   1.000
_cell.angle_alpha   90.00
_cell.angle_beta   90.00
_cell.angle_gamma   90.00
#
_symmetry.space_group_name_H-M   'P 1'
#
loop_
_entity.id
_entity.type
_entity.pdbx_description
1 polymer ?
#
loop_
_entity_poly.entity_id
_entity_poly.type
_entity_poly.pdbx_seq_one_letter_code
_entity_poly.pdbx_strand_id
1 'polypeptide(L)'
;MLAVQDPSFWTHGGVDWSAPLTATTVTQSVVKRLYFENFQKGFSKIRQTLIAQFAVGPLTSKNAQLAAFIDVNGLEPAAQKWFGKKLAELDDDEFLSLVATNNNPKDYAPGTQANAERVRRIEKYLAGLCERRGFSDVWLESCGG
;
A
#
# COMPACT_ATOMS: atom_id res chain seq x y z
N MET A 1 -0.91 -1.90 7.38
CA MET A 1 -0.85 -1.53 5.94
C MET A 1 -0.57 -0.05 5.70
N LEU A 2 -1.43 0.88 6.18
CA LEU A 2 -1.28 2.33 5.92
C LEU A 2 0.09 2.86 6.37
N ALA A 3 0.56 2.48 7.55
CA ALA A 3 1.88 2.89 8.06
C ALA A 3 3.06 2.58 7.11
N VAL A 4 2.92 1.57 6.23
CA VAL A 4 3.95 1.16 5.26
C VAL A 4 3.71 1.82 3.89
N GLN A 5 2.47 1.81 3.41
CA GLN A 5 2.14 2.27 2.05
C GLN A 5 1.96 3.78 1.95
N ASP A 6 1.41 4.41 2.99
CA ASP A 6 0.99 5.82 2.99
C ASP A 6 0.77 6.32 4.44
N PRO A 7 1.85 6.62 5.20
CA PRO A 7 1.73 6.90 6.63
C PRO A 7 0.96 8.20 6.93
N SER A 8 1.00 9.17 6.03
CA SER A 8 0.29 10.45 6.11
C SER A 8 -1.13 10.37 5.52
N PHE A 9 -1.66 9.17 5.23
CA PHE A 9 -2.93 8.97 4.52
C PHE A 9 -4.07 9.85 5.06
N TRP A 10 -4.19 9.97 6.37
CA TRP A 10 -5.26 10.72 7.01
C TRP A 10 -5.11 12.25 6.91
N THR A 11 -3.92 12.76 6.63
CA THR A 11 -3.63 14.20 6.67
C THR A 11 -3.53 14.84 5.29
N HIS A 12 -3.14 14.09 4.25
CA HIS A 12 -2.98 14.64 2.91
C HIS A 12 -4.28 14.64 2.08
N GLY A 13 -4.41 15.53 1.09
CA GLY A 13 -5.62 15.70 0.26
C GLY A 13 -5.73 14.76 -0.96
N GLY A 14 -5.11 13.57 -0.91
CA GLY A 14 -4.99 12.64 -2.04
C GLY A 14 -3.57 12.50 -2.60
N VAL A 15 -2.79 13.58 -2.60
CA VAL A 15 -1.34 13.54 -2.86
C VAL A 15 -0.59 14.03 -1.62
N ASP A 16 0.49 13.36 -1.25
CA ASP A 16 1.41 13.84 -0.23
C ASP A 16 2.51 14.66 -0.90
N TRP A 17 2.46 15.98 -0.69
CA TRP A 17 3.41 16.95 -1.25
C TRP A 17 4.72 17.04 -0.47
N SER A 18 4.80 16.44 0.72
CA SER A 18 6.04 16.33 1.49
C SER A 18 6.92 15.17 0.99
N ALA A 19 6.35 14.24 0.23
CA ALA A 19 7.04 13.10 -0.36
C ALA A 19 7.60 13.42 -1.76
N PRO A 20 8.64 12.70 -2.22
CA PRO A 20 9.09 12.79 -3.61
C PRO A 20 7.94 12.50 -4.60
N LEU A 21 7.89 13.18 -5.74
CA LEU A 21 6.81 13.02 -6.74
C LEU A 21 6.70 11.60 -7.34
N THR A 22 7.76 10.79 -7.19
CA THR A 22 7.79 9.38 -7.58
C THR A 22 7.01 8.48 -6.61
N ALA A 23 6.75 8.96 -5.39
CA ALA A 23 5.92 8.29 -4.41
C ALA A 23 4.47 8.15 -4.90
N THR A 24 3.77 7.15 -4.38
CA THR A 24 2.37 6.88 -4.72
C THR A 24 1.60 6.65 -3.43
N THR A 25 0.67 7.55 -3.12
CA THR A 25 -0.27 7.43 -2.01
C THR A 25 -1.30 6.33 -2.26
N VAL A 26 -2.05 5.94 -1.22
CA VAL A 26 -3.21 5.05 -1.32
C VAL A 26 -4.22 5.60 -2.32
N THR A 27 -4.53 6.90 -2.24
CA THR A 27 -5.46 7.55 -3.17
C THR A 27 -4.97 7.50 -4.62
N GLN A 28 -3.67 7.77 -4.86
CA GLN A 28 -3.10 7.64 -6.20
C GLN A 28 -3.15 6.19 -6.69
N SER A 29 -2.92 5.20 -5.83
CA SER A 29 -3.03 3.78 -6.18
C SER A 29 -4.45 3.40 -6.62
N VAL A 30 -5.47 3.89 -5.90
CA VAL A 30 -6.88 3.72 -6.30
C VAL A 30 -7.12 4.32 -7.69
N VAL A 31 -6.69 5.57 -7.89
CA VAL A 31 -6.83 6.25 -9.19
C VAL A 31 -6.14 5.46 -10.31
N LYS A 32 -4.94 4.92 -10.05
CA LYS A 32 -4.20 4.10 -11.01
C LYS A 32 -5.01 2.92 -11.52
N ARG A 33 -5.69 2.22 -10.61
CA ARG A 33 -6.39 0.96 -10.90
C ARG A 33 -7.77 1.20 -11.52
N LEU A 34 -8.46 2.26 -11.12
CA LEU A 34 -9.83 2.53 -11.58
C LEU A 34 -9.89 3.36 -12.87
N TYR A 35 -8.94 4.28 -13.09
CA TYR A 35 -9.03 5.26 -14.19
C TYR A 35 -8.09 4.96 -15.36
N PHE A 36 -7.28 3.90 -15.29
CA PHE A 36 -6.33 3.54 -16.34
C PHE A 36 -6.41 2.05 -16.64
N GLU A 37 -6.70 1.72 -17.90
CA GLU A 37 -6.58 0.34 -18.40
C GLU A 37 -5.12 -0.11 -18.43
N ASN A 38 -4.23 0.73 -18.98
CA ASN A 38 -2.81 0.48 -19.12
C ASN A 38 -1.99 1.67 -18.60
N PHE A 39 -1.70 1.68 -17.29
CA PHE A 39 -0.89 2.74 -16.71
C PHE A 39 0.58 2.63 -17.13
N GLN A 40 1.11 3.70 -17.75
CA GLN A 40 2.53 3.83 -18.10
C GLN A 40 3.13 5.07 -17.41
N LYS A 41 4.37 4.99 -16.94
CA LYS A 41 5.04 6.15 -16.32
C LYS A 41 5.21 7.27 -17.36
N GLY A 42 5.10 8.53 -16.93
CA GLY A 42 5.08 9.72 -17.80
C GLY A 42 3.78 10.51 -17.63
N PHE A 43 3.12 10.88 -18.73
CA PHE A 43 1.89 11.68 -18.70
C PHE A 43 0.75 11.04 -17.89
N SER A 44 0.63 9.70 -17.86
CA SER A 44 -0.37 9.04 -17.03
C SER A 44 -0.13 9.24 -15.53
N LYS A 45 1.13 9.38 -15.07
CA LYS A 45 1.44 9.73 -13.68
C LYS A 45 1.02 11.16 -13.35
N ILE A 46 1.14 12.09 -14.29
CA ILE A 46 0.64 13.47 -14.12
C ILE A 46 -0.89 13.43 -13.99
N ARG A 47 -1.59 12.78 -14.95
CA ARG A 47 -3.05 12.65 -14.92
C ARG A 47 -3.55 11.96 -13.64
N GLN A 48 -2.89 10.89 -13.20
CA GLN A 48 -3.18 10.20 -11.94
C GLN A 48 -3.05 11.15 -10.75
N THR A 49 -1.98 11.95 -10.71
CA THR A 49 -1.74 12.91 -9.62
C THR A 49 -2.82 13.99 -9.57
N LEU A 50 -3.21 14.52 -10.73
CA LEU A 50 -4.29 15.52 -10.82
C LEU A 50 -5.65 14.95 -10.39
N ILE A 51 -6.01 13.75 -10.84
CA ILE A 51 -7.27 13.09 -10.43
C ILE A 51 -7.24 12.78 -8.93
N ALA A 52 -6.11 12.30 -8.40
CA ALA A 52 -5.98 12.01 -6.97
C ALA A 52 -6.13 13.28 -6.12
N GLN A 53 -5.50 14.38 -6.52
CA GLN A 53 -5.51 15.64 -5.77
C GLN A 53 -6.83 16.41 -5.87
N PHE A 54 -7.42 16.48 -7.08
CA PHE A 54 -8.52 17.41 -7.35
C PHE A 54 -9.88 16.73 -7.51
N ALA A 55 -9.94 15.41 -7.63
CA ALA A 55 -11.19 14.66 -7.72
C ALA A 55 -11.34 13.68 -6.56
N VAL A 56 -10.57 12.59 -6.51
CA VAL A 56 -10.79 11.52 -5.53
C VAL A 56 -10.48 11.99 -4.10
N GLY A 57 -9.41 12.75 -3.91
CA GLY A 57 -9.04 13.31 -2.62
C GLY A 57 -10.15 14.13 -1.95
N PRO A 58 -10.67 15.19 -2.60
CA PRO A 58 -11.69 16.07 -2.02
C PRO A 58 -13.14 15.56 -2.13
N LEU A 59 -13.46 14.72 -3.13
CA LEU A 59 -14.85 14.30 -3.38
C LEU A 59 -15.23 12.97 -2.71
N THR A 60 -14.24 12.22 -2.21
CA THR A 60 -14.45 10.89 -1.62
C THR A 60 -13.92 10.88 -0.18
N SER A 61 -14.70 10.32 0.76
CA SER A 61 -14.24 10.22 2.16
C SER A 61 -13.01 9.32 2.29
N LYS A 62 -12.16 9.56 3.30
CA LYS A 62 -10.96 8.75 3.55
C LYS A 62 -11.28 7.26 3.74
N ASN A 63 -12.37 6.94 4.43
CA ASN A 63 -12.81 5.56 4.60
C ASN A 63 -13.20 4.91 3.26
N ALA A 64 -13.90 5.64 2.39
CA ALA A 64 -14.24 5.12 1.06
C ALA A 64 -13.01 4.96 0.17
N GLN A 65 -12.02 5.86 0.27
CA GLN A 65 -10.73 5.69 -0.43
C GLN A 65 -9.98 4.45 0.07
N LEU A 66 -9.96 4.19 1.38
CA LEU A 66 -9.34 3.00 1.96
C LEU A 66 -10.07 1.72 1.55
N ALA A 67 -11.41 1.71 1.59
CA ALA A 67 -12.21 0.58 1.14
C ALA A 67 -11.97 0.27 -0.34
N ALA A 68 -11.97 1.29 -1.20
CA ALA A 68 -11.64 1.14 -2.62
C ALA A 68 -10.22 0.61 -2.81
N PHE A 69 -9.25 1.05 -2.00
CA PHE A 69 -7.88 0.54 -2.07
C PHE A 69 -7.80 -0.96 -1.74
N ILE A 70 -8.51 -1.41 -0.70
CA ILE A 70 -8.57 -2.83 -0.33
C ILE A 70 -9.16 -3.66 -1.48
N ASP A 71 -10.24 -3.18 -2.08
CA ASP A 71 -10.95 -3.85 -3.17
C ASP A 71 -10.11 -3.95 -4.45
N VAL A 72 -9.62 -2.82 -4.97
CA VAL A 72 -8.86 -2.80 -6.25
C VAL A 72 -7.50 -3.51 -6.19
N ASN A 73 -6.97 -3.74 -4.99
CA ASN A 73 -5.77 -4.54 -4.78
C ASN A 73 -6.07 -6.01 -4.47
N GLY A 74 -7.36 -6.39 -4.36
CA GLY A 74 -7.79 -7.78 -4.21
C GLY A 74 -7.37 -8.40 -2.89
N LEU A 75 -7.42 -7.65 -1.78
CA LEU A 75 -7.01 -8.19 -0.47
C LEU A 75 -7.95 -9.31 0.00
N GLU A 76 -9.25 -9.18 -0.22
CA GLU A 76 -10.24 -10.22 0.12
C GLU A 76 -9.99 -11.54 -0.63
N PRO A 77 -9.91 -11.56 -1.99
CA PRO A 77 -9.58 -12.79 -2.69
C PRO A 77 -8.17 -13.31 -2.37
N ALA A 78 -7.22 -12.45 -1.99
CA ALA A 78 -5.89 -12.88 -1.54
C ALA A 78 -5.95 -13.57 -0.18
N ALA A 79 -6.72 -13.06 0.78
CA ALA A 79 -6.95 -13.69 2.08
C ALA A 79 -7.55 -15.09 1.91
N GLN A 80 -8.59 -15.20 1.08
CA GLN A 80 -9.22 -16.48 0.79
C GLN A 80 -8.25 -17.45 0.10
N LYS A 81 -7.45 -16.96 -0.86
CA LYS A 81 -6.50 -17.79 -1.61
C LYS A 81 -5.39 -18.37 -0.73
N TRP A 82 -4.81 -17.56 0.16
CA TRP A 82 -3.61 -17.94 0.89
C TRP A 82 -3.89 -18.53 2.27
N PHE A 83 -4.99 -18.13 2.91
CA PHE A 83 -5.33 -18.53 4.28
C PHE A 83 -6.68 -19.25 4.38
N GLY A 84 -7.48 -19.25 3.32
CA GLY A 84 -8.82 -19.86 3.35
C GLY A 84 -9.83 -19.08 4.20
N LYS A 85 -9.51 -17.85 4.59
CA LYS A 85 -10.25 -17.00 5.52
C LYS A 85 -10.75 -15.74 4.83
N LYS A 86 -11.80 -15.13 5.39
CA LYS A 86 -12.17 -13.74 5.03
C LYS A 86 -11.08 -12.79 5.50
N LEU A 87 -10.93 -11.64 4.84
CA LEU A 87 -9.94 -10.63 5.23
C LEU A 87 -10.12 -10.17 6.69
N ALA A 88 -11.37 -10.06 7.14
CA ALA A 88 -11.71 -9.66 8.51
C ALA A 88 -11.45 -10.75 9.57
N GLU A 89 -11.15 -11.98 9.15
CA GLU A 89 -10.87 -13.13 10.03
C GLU A 89 -9.37 -13.43 10.14
N LEU A 90 -8.53 -12.68 9.42
CA LEU A 90 -7.08 -12.81 9.53
C LEU A 90 -6.61 -12.28 10.88
N ASP A 91 -5.64 -12.97 11.46
CA ASP A 91 -4.84 -12.40 12.55
C ASP A 91 -3.80 -11.40 12.02
N ASP A 92 -3.07 -10.77 12.94
CA ASP A 92 -2.09 -9.75 12.59
C ASP A 92 -0.96 -10.31 11.71
N ASP A 93 -0.48 -11.53 11.98
CA ASP A 93 0.63 -12.14 11.24
C ASP A 93 0.21 -12.48 9.80
N GLU A 94 -0.99 -13.06 9.64
CA GLU A 94 -1.59 -13.36 8.34
C GLU A 94 -1.85 -12.08 7.54
N PHE A 95 -2.38 -11.03 8.20
CA PHE A 95 -2.61 -9.75 7.56
C PHE A 95 -1.29 -9.06 7.15
N LEU A 96 -0.26 -9.10 7.99
CA LEU A 96 1.07 -8.59 7.66
C LEU A 96 1.71 -9.38 6.51
N SER A 97 1.52 -10.70 6.47
CA SER A 97 1.96 -11.54 5.35
C SER A 97 1.27 -11.14 4.03
N LEU A 98 -0.02 -10.77 4.04
CA LEU A 98 -0.66 -10.17 2.87
C LEU A 98 -0.08 -8.80 2.52
N VAL A 99 0.13 -7.92 3.50
CA VAL A 99 0.69 -6.57 3.26
C VAL A 99 2.07 -6.66 2.62
N ALA A 100 2.88 -7.64 3.01
CA ALA A 100 4.20 -7.91 2.42
C ALA A 100 4.14 -8.17 0.89
N THR A 101 3.01 -8.65 0.36
CA THR A 101 2.83 -8.93 -1.08
C THR A 101 2.59 -7.68 -1.92
N ASN A 102 2.14 -6.57 -1.35
CA ASN A 102 1.43 -5.49 -2.05
C ASN A 102 2.20 -4.89 -3.26
N ASN A 103 3.54 -4.84 -3.17
CA ASN A 103 4.39 -4.30 -4.23
C ASN A 103 4.94 -5.35 -5.20
N ASN A 104 5.04 -6.61 -4.77
CA ASN A 104 5.55 -7.71 -5.60
C ASN A 104 4.97 -9.06 -5.14
N PRO A 105 3.72 -9.38 -5.53
CA PRO A 105 3.02 -10.56 -5.02
C PRO A 105 3.63 -11.90 -5.46
N LYS A 106 4.38 -11.93 -6.57
CA LYS A 106 5.01 -13.16 -7.08
C LYS A 106 6.17 -13.58 -6.20
N ASP A 107 7.06 -12.65 -5.86
CA ASP A 107 8.29 -12.95 -5.14
C ASP A 107 8.09 -13.01 -3.62
N TYR A 108 7.02 -12.37 -3.12
CA TYR A 108 6.70 -12.28 -1.69
C TYR A 108 5.40 -13.02 -1.34
N ALA A 109 5.07 -14.11 -2.04
CA ALA A 109 3.90 -14.92 -1.71
C ALA A 109 3.95 -15.40 -0.23
N PRO A 110 2.81 -15.41 0.50
CA PRO A 110 2.74 -15.97 1.86
C PRO A 110 3.38 -17.36 1.96
N GLY A 111 4.10 -17.62 3.05
CA GLY A 111 4.84 -18.86 3.29
C GLY A 111 6.24 -18.94 2.66
N THR A 112 6.64 -17.97 1.83
CA THR A 112 8.02 -17.88 1.32
C THR A 112 8.96 -17.23 2.33
N GLN A 113 10.27 -17.54 2.26
CA GLN A 113 11.29 -16.87 3.08
C GLN A 113 11.31 -15.35 2.85
N ALA A 114 11.21 -14.91 1.59
CA ALA A 114 11.18 -13.49 1.25
C ALA A 114 9.98 -12.76 1.90
N ASN A 115 8.81 -13.40 1.94
CA ASN A 115 7.64 -12.89 2.66
C ASN A 115 7.92 -12.77 4.16
N ALA A 116 8.43 -13.84 4.79
CA ALA A 116 8.74 -13.83 6.22
C ALA A 116 9.76 -12.74 6.59
N GLU A 117 10.80 -12.54 5.78
CA GLU A 117 11.77 -11.46 5.99
C GLU A 117 11.13 -10.07 5.84
N ARG A 118 10.22 -9.90 4.88
CA ARG A 118 9.49 -8.64 4.71
C ARG A 118 8.57 -8.37 5.90
N VAL A 119 7.86 -9.38 6.40
CA VAL A 119 7.00 -9.27 7.60
C VAL A 119 7.83 -8.82 8.80
N ARG A 120 8.98 -9.46 9.06
CA ARG A 120 9.90 -9.05 10.15
C ARG A 120 10.32 -7.58 10.07
N ARG A 121 10.61 -7.07 8.87
CA ARG A 121 10.95 -5.64 8.69
C ARG A 121 9.77 -4.73 9.01
N ILE A 122 8.57 -5.11 8.61
CA ILE A 122 7.34 -4.37 8.92
C ILE A 122 7.08 -4.37 10.43
N GLU A 123 7.19 -5.51 11.09
CA GLU A 123 7.03 -5.63 12.56
C GLU A 123 8.02 -4.75 13.31
N LYS A 124 9.31 -4.78 12.96
CA LYS A 124 10.33 -3.91 13.58
C LYS A 124 9.99 -2.43 13.45
N TYR A 125 9.52 -2.01 12.27
CA TYR A 125 9.09 -0.64 12.03
C TYR A 125 7.85 -0.28 12.86
N LEU A 126 6.83 -1.16 12.89
CA LEU A 126 5.62 -0.94 13.68
C LEU A 126 5.90 -0.90 15.19
N ALA A 127 6.88 -1.66 15.66
CA ALA A 127 7.35 -1.67 17.04
C ALA A 127 8.26 -0.48 17.40
N GLY A 128 8.61 0.39 16.45
CA GLY A 128 9.52 1.51 16.67
C GLY A 128 10.99 1.09 16.87
N LEU A 129 11.32 -0.17 16.56
CA LEU A 129 12.69 -0.71 16.65
C LEU A 129 13.55 -0.34 15.41
N CYS A 130 12.95 0.32 14.43
CA CYS A 130 13.59 0.78 13.22
C CYS A 130 12.85 2.00 12.66
N GLU A 131 13.59 2.88 11.99
CA GLU A 131 13.04 3.99 11.23
C GLU A 131 13.14 3.74 9.71
N ARG A 132 12.13 4.21 9.00
CA ARG A 132 12.10 4.18 7.53
C ARG A 132 13.01 5.26 6.94
N ARG A 133 13.68 4.97 5.81
CA ARG A 133 14.48 5.98 5.09
C ARG A 133 13.61 6.84 4.16
N GLY A 134 12.79 7.69 4.77
CA GLY A 134 11.89 8.61 4.06
C GLY A 134 10.67 7.92 3.43
N PHE A 135 9.84 8.69 2.70
CA PHE A 135 8.53 8.22 2.22
C PHE A 135 8.62 7.08 1.18
N SER A 136 9.62 7.10 0.32
CA SER A 136 9.77 6.10 -0.75
C SER A 136 10.31 4.76 -0.26
N ASP A 137 10.81 4.67 0.97
CA ASP A 137 11.26 3.41 1.56
C ASP A 137 10.06 2.60 2.06
N VAL A 138 9.37 1.99 1.09
CA VAL A 138 8.22 1.09 1.32
C VAL A 138 8.70 -0.34 1.62
N TRP A 139 9.94 -0.67 1.25
CA TRP A 139 10.56 -1.97 1.48
C TRP A 139 11.17 -2.11 2.88
N LEU A 140 11.34 -0.98 3.58
CA LEU A 140 11.91 -0.87 4.92
C LEU A 140 13.30 -1.50 4.98
N GLU A 141 14.12 -1.26 3.96
CA GLU A 141 15.42 -1.93 3.81
C GLU A 141 16.35 -1.66 5.00
N SER A 142 16.26 -0.48 5.62
CA SER A 142 17.00 -0.15 6.86
C SER A 142 16.61 -1.01 8.06
N CYS A 143 15.45 -1.67 8.01
CA CYS A 143 14.98 -2.58 9.05
C CYS A 143 15.42 -4.03 8.82
N GLY A 144 16.17 -4.30 7.74
CA GLY A 144 16.80 -5.59 7.47
C GLY A 144 18.16 -5.70 8.14
N GLY A 145 18.18 -6.24 9.36
CA GLY A 145 19.37 -6.50 10.16
C GLY A 145 19.02 -7.36 11.36
#